data_AF-A0A7C2PLU1-F1
#
_entry.id   AF-A0A7C2PLU1-F1
#
_cell.length_a   1.000
_cell.length_b   1.000
_cell.length_c   1.000
_cell.angle_alpha   90.00
_cell.angle_beta   90.00
_cell.angle_gamma   90.00
#
_symmetry.space_group_name_H-M   'P 1'
#
loop_
_entity.id
_entity.type
_entity.pdbx_description
1 polymer ?
#
loop_
_entity_poly.entity_id
_entity_poly.type
_entity_poly.pdbx_seq_one_letter_code
_entity_poly.pdbx_strand_id
1 'polypeptide(L)'
;MSDQVTVQVEFVDSDPASPDPASVSAFADQVLADLRSRGVVLQPVYTGAMGGDVYELIRQIAEGAAANKDILVAMISGIIAPIVSVIAERVRQRDKASANPPAPAPPVVVIVVEGARIEVADPDISADELLRRLLAADPQLAEKISPETKPVVQVRVAGRRDRR
;
A
#
# COMPACT_ATOMS: atom_id res chain seq x y z
N MET A 1 -26.93 -0.84 7.47
CA MET A 1 -26.12 0.06 6.63
C MET A 1 -24.87 -0.74 6.30
N SER A 2 -24.52 -0.87 5.04
CA SER A 2 -23.35 -1.67 4.66
C SER A 2 -22.09 -0.90 5.06
N ASP A 3 -21.26 -1.48 5.92
CA ASP A 3 -20.00 -0.87 6.30
C ASP A 3 -19.09 -0.85 5.07
N GLN A 4 -18.74 0.35 4.61
CA GLN A 4 -17.80 0.56 3.53
C GLN A 4 -16.46 0.96 4.13
N VAL A 5 -15.39 0.33 3.67
CA VAL A 5 -14.02 0.70 4.01
C VAL A 5 -13.35 1.28 2.79
N THR A 6 -12.64 2.38 3.01
CA THR A 6 -11.81 3.03 2.00
C THR A 6 -10.36 2.79 2.35
N VAL A 7 -9.60 2.15 1.46
CA VAL A 7 -8.14 2.00 1.57
C VAL A 7 -7.48 2.91 0.56
N GLN A 8 -6.58 3.76 1.04
CA GLN A 8 -5.79 4.64 0.20
C GLN A 8 -4.47 3.95 -0.16
N VAL A 9 -4.05 4.08 -1.41
CA VAL A 9 -2.75 3.64 -1.91
C VAL A 9 -2.03 4.86 -2.45
N GLU A 10 -0.86 5.14 -1.89
CA GLU A 10 -0.05 6.30 -2.26
C GLU A 10 1.25 5.83 -2.89
N PHE A 11 1.62 6.41 -4.01
CA PHE A 11 2.95 6.26 -4.59
C PHE A 11 3.67 7.60 -4.42
N VAL A 12 4.81 7.57 -3.75
CA VAL A 12 5.59 8.79 -3.45
C VAL A 12 7.06 8.54 -3.77
N ASP A 13 7.80 9.60 -4.07
CA ASP A 13 9.26 9.49 -4.15
C ASP A 13 9.85 9.23 -2.75
N SER A 14 10.86 8.37 -2.70
CA SER A 14 11.66 8.15 -1.50
C SER A 14 12.46 9.38 -1.06
N ASP A 15 12.80 10.27 -2.00
CA ASP A 15 13.51 11.53 -1.78
C ASP A 15 12.58 12.72 -2.12
N PRO A 16 11.85 13.26 -1.11
CA PRO A 16 10.94 14.38 -1.33
C PRO A 16 11.67 15.68 -1.68
N ALA A 17 12.98 15.79 -1.47
CA ALA A 17 13.75 16.99 -1.80
C ALA A 17 14.10 17.07 -3.30
N SER A 18 14.11 15.93 -3.99
CA SER A 18 14.40 15.84 -5.42
C SER A 18 13.51 14.77 -6.08
N PRO A 19 12.18 14.98 -6.13
CA PRO A 19 11.26 13.96 -6.62
C PRO A 19 11.50 13.68 -8.12
N ASP A 20 11.32 12.42 -8.51
CA ASP A 20 11.25 11.94 -9.89
C ASP A 20 9.82 11.44 -10.18
N PRO A 21 8.89 12.34 -10.54
CA PRO A 21 7.49 11.99 -10.80
C PRO A 21 7.35 10.96 -11.92
N ALA A 22 8.25 10.95 -12.90
CA ALA A 22 8.18 10.01 -14.02
C ALA A 22 8.42 8.57 -13.55
N SER A 23 9.41 8.35 -12.67
CA SER A 23 9.65 7.04 -12.08
C SER A 23 8.52 6.60 -11.15
N VAL A 24 7.95 7.53 -10.36
CA VAL A 24 6.80 7.25 -9.49
C VAL A 24 5.60 6.81 -10.32
N SER A 25 5.19 7.59 -11.33
CA SER A 25 4.02 7.28 -12.15
C SER A 25 4.21 6.02 -13.00
N ALA A 26 5.40 5.80 -13.57
CA ALA A 26 5.66 4.56 -14.31
C ALA A 26 5.55 3.31 -13.42
N PHE A 27 5.95 3.40 -12.16
CA PHE A 27 5.79 2.31 -11.21
C PHE A 27 4.33 2.15 -10.77
N ALA A 28 3.63 3.26 -10.50
CA ALA A 28 2.21 3.25 -10.17
C ALA A 28 1.38 2.59 -11.28
N ASP A 29 1.60 2.96 -12.54
CA ASP A 29 0.91 2.37 -13.70
C ASP A 29 1.09 0.85 -13.79
N GLN A 30 2.30 0.36 -13.53
CA GLN A 30 2.60 -1.07 -13.54
C GLN A 30 1.88 -1.81 -12.41
N VAL A 31 1.84 -1.23 -11.21
CA VAL A 31 1.13 -1.83 -10.06
C VAL A 31 -0.38 -1.80 -10.30
N LEU A 32 -0.92 -0.69 -10.81
CA LEU A 32 -2.33 -0.56 -11.13
C LEU A 32 -2.77 -1.56 -12.19
N ALA A 33 -1.94 -1.79 -13.21
CA ALA A 33 -2.20 -2.81 -14.22
C ALA A 33 -2.27 -4.22 -13.59
N ASP A 34 -1.36 -4.55 -12.68
CA ASP A 34 -1.37 -5.85 -11.99
C ASP A 34 -2.59 -6.00 -11.07
N LEU A 35 -2.89 -4.98 -10.26
CA LEU A 35 -4.06 -4.97 -9.39
C LEU A 35 -5.34 -5.15 -10.21
N ARG A 36 -5.46 -4.43 -11.33
CA ARG A 36 -6.61 -4.54 -12.23
C ARG A 36 -6.72 -5.94 -12.82
N SER A 37 -5.60 -6.56 -13.21
CA SER A 37 -5.59 -7.93 -13.73
C SER A 37 -6.09 -8.97 -12.70
N ARG A 38 -6.00 -8.64 -11.41
CA ARG A 38 -6.48 -9.46 -10.28
C ARG A 38 -7.86 -9.02 -9.75
N GLY A 39 -8.57 -8.15 -10.48
CA GLY A 39 -9.92 -7.69 -10.12
C GLY A 39 -9.96 -6.62 -9.03
N VAL A 40 -8.82 -6.01 -8.69
CA VAL A 40 -8.72 -4.87 -7.77
C VAL A 40 -8.60 -3.59 -8.58
N VAL A 41 -9.62 -2.74 -8.53
CA VAL A 41 -9.65 -1.48 -9.28
C VAL A 41 -9.54 -0.32 -8.30
N LEU A 42 -8.40 0.37 -8.32
CA LEU A 42 -8.20 1.61 -7.58
C LEU A 42 -8.68 2.81 -8.40
N GLN A 43 -9.31 3.79 -7.75
CA GLN A 43 -9.76 5.04 -8.35
C GLN A 43 -8.74 6.15 -8.05
N PRO A 44 -8.33 6.96 -9.03
CA PRO A 44 -7.41 8.06 -8.77
C PRO A 44 -8.07 9.14 -7.90
N VAL A 45 -7.30 9.71 -6.98
CA VAL A 45 -7.72 10.83 -6.13
C VAL A 45 -6.77 12.00 -6.35
N TYR A 46 -7.34 13.14 -6.74
CA TYR A 46 -6.57 14.35 -6.94
C TYR A 46 -6.30 15.03 -5.59
N THR A 47 -5.04 15.03 -5.15
CA THR A 47 -4.62 15.64 -3.88
C THR A 47 -4.04 17.05 -4.03
N GLY A 48 -3.76 17.49 -5.26
CA GLY A 48 -3.10 18.78 -5.53
C GLY A 48 -1.63 18.86 -5.13
N ALA A 49 -1.06 17.77 -4.58
CA ALA A 49 0.36 17.67 -4.24
C ALA A 49 1.18 17.27 -5.48
N MET A 50 2.38 17.84 -5.61
CA MET A 50 3.34 17.43 -6.65
C MET A 50 4.17 16.22 -6.18
N GLY A 51 4.44 15.28 -7.09
CA GLY A 51 5.42 14.20 -6.87
C GLY A 51 4.87 12.92 -6.24
N GLY A 52 3.56 12.73 -6.22
CA GLY A 52 2.96 11.46 -5.81
C GLY A 52 1.60 11.21 -6.43
N ASP A 53 1.30 9.93 -6.65
CA ASP A 53 0.02 9.48 -7.20
C ASP A 53 -0.79 8.80 -6.08
N VAL A 54 -2.03 9.26 -5.88
CA VAL A 54 -2.91 8.75 -4.83
C VAL A 54 -4.13 8.08 -5.44
N TYR A 55 -4.46 6.93 -4.90
CA TYR A 55 -5.61 6.14 -5.33
C TYR A 55 -6.40 5.63 -4.13
N GLU A 56 -7.70 5.41 -4.30
CA GLU A 56 -8.58 4.84 -3.30
C GLU A 56 -9.25 3.57 -3.81
N LEU A 57 -9.42 2.60 -2.91
CA LEU A 57 -10.26 1.43 -3.09
C LEU A 57 -11.39 1.48 -2.08
N ILE A 58 -12.62 1.47 -2.58
CA ILE A 58 -13.82 1.38 -1.74
C ILE A 58 -14.35 -0.04 -1.84
N ARG A 59 -14.43 -0.74 -0.71
CA ARG A 59 -15.00 -2.09 -0.61
C ARG A 59 -16.05 -2.14 0.48
N GLN A 60 -17.11 -2.89 0.22
CA GLN A 60 -18.05 -3.28 1.26
C GLN A 60 -17.41 -4.41 2.07
N ILE A 61 -17.42 -4.27 3.39
CA ILE A 61 -17.14 -5.40 4.27
C ILE A 61 -18.45 -6.16 4.51
N ALA A 62 -18.35 -7.47 4.77
CA ALA A 62 -19.53 -8.30 5.01
C ALA A 62 -20.34 -7.75 6.19
N GLU A 63 -21.67 -7.71 6.02
CA GLU A 63 -22.62 -7.40 7.09
C GLU A 63 -22.44 -8.44 8.22
N GLY A 64 -21.80 -8.02 9.31
CA GLY A 64 -21.42 -8.92 10.40
C GLY A 64 -20.12 -8.54 11.11
N ALA A 65 -19.29 -7.68 10.52
CA ALA A 65 -18.15 -7.06 11.21
C ALA A 65 -18.63 -5.98 12.21
N ALA A 66 -19.43 -6.39 13.19
CA ALA A 66 -20.01 -5.47 14.18
C ALA A 66 -18.98 -5.02 15.24
N ALA A 67 -17.87 -5.75 15.39
CA ALA A 67 -16.78 -5.39 16.29
C ALA A 67 -15.58 -4.85 15.53
N ASN A 68 -14.91 -3.84 16.10
CA ASN A 68 -13.72 -3.19 15.52
C ASN A 68 -12.60 -4.18 15.15
N LYS A 69 -12.48 -5.29 15.90
CA LYS A 69 -11.54 -6.39 15.59
C LYS A 69 -11.88 -7.10 14.29
N ASP A 70 -13.16 -7.35 14.04
CA ASP A 70 -13.61 -8.03 12.82
C ASP A 70 -13.43 -7.11 11.61
N ILE A 71 -13.67 -5.81 11.78
CA ILE A 71 -13.37 -4.78 10.77
C ILE A 71 -11.87 -4.81 10.43
N LEU A 72 -11.00 -4.79 11.44
CA LEU A 72 -9.55 -4.84 11.25
C LEU A 72 -9.13 -6.10 10.50
N VAL A 73 -9.60 -7.28 10.93
CA VAL A 73 -9.25 -8.56 10.29
C VAL A 73 -9.72 -8.59 8.83
N ALA A 74 -10.96 -8.18 8.57
CA ALA A 74 -11.54 -8.19 7.22
C ALA A 74 -10.85 -7.18 6.30
N MET A 75 -10.50 -6.00 6.80
CA MET A 75 -9.75 -4.98 6.08
C MET A 75 -8.34 -5.45 5.74
N ILE A 76 -7.65 -6.08 6.68
CA ILE A 76 -6.30 -6.59 6.47
C ILE A 76 -6.29 -7.75 5.49
N SER A 77 -7.10 -8.77 5.74
CA SER A 77 -7.10 -10.01 4.95
C SER A 77 -7.76 -9.84 3.59
N GLY A 78 -8.84 -9.07 3.53
CA GLY A 78 -9.65 -8.90 2.31
C GLY A 78 -9.16 -7.79 1.38
N ILE A 79 -8.40 -6.82 1.89
CA ILE A 79 -8.04 -5.63 1.11
C ILE A 79 -6.54 -5.35 1.13
N ILE A 80 -5.95 -5.11 2.31
CA ILE A 80 -4.57 -4.63 2.42
C ILE A 80 -3.56 -5.70 1.99
N ALA A 81 -3.70 -6.94 2.47
CA ALA A 81 -2.75 -8.02 2.16
C ALA A 81 -2.70 -8.34 0.65
N PRO A 82 -3.83 -8.45 -0.09
CA PRO A 82 -3.79 -8.59 -1.55
C PRO A 82 -3.07 -7.44 -2.26
N ILE A 83 -3.30 -6.19 -1.86
CA ILE A 83 -2.65 -5.01 -2.45
C ILE A 83 -1.13 -5.08 -2.21
N VAL A 84 -0.73 -5.33 -0.96
CA VAL A 84 0.67 -5.41 -0.54
C VAL A 84 1.39 -6.54 -1.25
N SER A 85 0.78 -7.71 -1.38
CA SER A 85 1.35 -8.86 -2.08
C SER A 85 1.63 -8.54 -3.55
N VAL A 86 0.70 -7.88 -4.25
CA VAL A 86 0.90 -7.45 -5.65
C VAL A 86 2.04 -6.46 -5.78
N ILE A 87 2.07 -5.43 -4.93
CA ILE A 87 3.12 -4.42 -4.96
C ILE A 87 4.48 -5.06 -4.72
N ALA A 88 4.57 -5.90 -3.70
CA ALA A 88 5.84 -6.49 -3.32
C ALA A 88 6.31 -7.55 -4.34
N GLU A 89 5.40 -8.32 -4.97
CA GLU A 89 5.76 -9.21 -6.07
C GLU A 89 6.41 -8.41 -7.21
N ARG A 90 5.85 -7.24 -7.54
CA ARG A 90 6.42 -6.33 -8.53
C ARG A 90 7.80 -5.81 -8.11
N VAL A 91 7.98 -5.42 -6.84
CA VAL A 91 9.29 -5.02 -6.29
C VAL A 91 10.32 -6.13 -6.51
N ARG A 92 9.99 -7.38 -6.16
CA ARG A 92 10.87 -8.54 -6.34
C ARG A 92 11.18 -8.83 -7.81
N GLN A 93 10.22 -8.67 -8.70
CA GLN A 93 10.45 -8.83 -10.15
C GLN A 93 11.42 -7.77 -10.68
N ARG A 94 11.32 -6.52 -10.21
CA ARG A 94 12.23 -5.43 -10.57
C ARG A 94 13.66 -5.71 -10.08
N ASP A 95 13.82 -6.18 -8.85
CA ASP A 95 15.14 -6.53 -8.30
C ASP A 95 15.81 -7.66 -9.09
N LYS A 96 15.04 -8.69 -9.46
CA LYS A 96 15.53 -9.80 -10.31
C LYS A 96 15.91 -9.34 -11.72
N ALA A 97 15.14 -8.43 -12.32
CA ALA A 97 15.40 -7.90 -13.65
C ALA A 97 16.61 -6.96 -13.68
N SER A 98 16.97 -6.35 -12.55
CA SER A 98 18.01 -5.33 -12.46
C SER A 98 19.41 -5.87 -12.11
N ALA A 99 19.68 -7.14 -12.43
CA ALA A 99 20.95 -7.83 -12.15
C ALA A 99 22.19 -7.24 -12.87
N ASN A 100 22.06 -6.16 -13.67
CA ASN A 100 23.11 -5.23 -14.13
C ASN A 100 22.45 -4.07 -14.92
N PRO A 101 22.82 -2.77 -14.81
CA PRO A 101 23.71 -2.04 -13.88
C PRO A 101 22.88 -1.38 -12.72
N PRO A 102 23.34 -0.36 -11.93
CA PRO A 102 22.79 -0.13 -10.58
C PRO A 102 21.32 0.27 -10.66
N ALA A 103 20.46 -0.64 -10.20
CA ALA A 103 19.05 -0.34 -10.00
C ALA A 103 18.93 0.82 -9.00
N PRO A 104 17.97 1.75 -9.19
CA PRO A 104 17.52 2.56 -8.07
C PRO A 104 17.08 1.63 -6.92
N ALA A 105 17.21 2.10 -5.68
CA ALA A 105 16.87 1.31 -4.49
C ALA A 105 15.47 0.67 -4.63
N PRO A 106 15.27 -0.56 -4.14
CA PRO A 106 13.98 -1.23 -4.24
C PRO A 106 12.89 -0.37 -3.59
N PRO A 107 11.70 -0.26 -4.20
CA PRO A 107 10.60 0.46 -3.57
C PRO A 107 10.28 -0.14 -2.19
N VAL A 108 9.98 0.72 -1.23
CA VAL A 108 9.62 0.32 0.15
C VAL A 108 8.12 0.45 0.32
N VAL A 109 7.45 -0.62 0.77
CA VAL A 109 6.03 -0.60 1.10
C VAL A 109 5.87 -0.29 2.57
N VAL A 110 5.08 0.73 2.88
CA VAL A 110 4.76 1.20 4.23
C VAL A 110 3.26 1.13 4.39
N ILE A 111 2.80 0.49 5.46
CA ILE A 111 1.38 0.41 5.79
C ILE A 111 1.14 1.25 7.03
N VAL A 112 0.14 2.11 6.95
CA VAL A 112 -0.28 2.99 8.04
C VAL A 112 -1.76 2.76 8.33
N VAL A 113 -2.08 2.45 9.59
CA VAL A 113 -3.46 2.26 10.06
C VAL A 113 -3.60 2.96 11.42
N GLU A 114 -4.42 4.01 11.51
CA GLU A 114 -4.62 4.80 12.76
C GLU A 114 -3.29 5.18 13.46
N GLY A 115 -2.28 5.57 12.67
CA GLY A 115 -0.94 5.92 13.15
C GLY A 115 0.00 4.74 13.43
N ALA A 116 -0.50 3.50 13.50
CA ALA A 116 0.33 2.30 13.52
C ALA A 116 1.01 2.14 12.17
N ARG A 117 2.35 2.09 12.16
CA ARG A 117 3.15 2.04 10.93
C ARG A 117 4.04 0.81 10.90
N ILE A 118 4.00 0.08 9.79
CA ILE A 118 4.89 -1.04 9.53
C ILE A 118 5.51 -0.91 8.14
N GLU A 119 6.74 -1.39 7.99
CA GLU A 119 7.40 -1.50 6.70
C GLU A 119 7.41 -2.96 6.25
N VAL A 120 7.03 -3.18 5.00
CA VAL A 120 6.94 -4.49 4.37
C VAL A 120 7.95 -4.54 3.22
N ALA A 121 8.99 -5.33 3.44
CA ALA A 121 9.97 -5.67 2.40
C ALA A 121 9.71 -7.04 1.76
N ASP A 122 8.91 -7.90 2.42
CA ASP A 122 8.68 -9.27 2.00
C ASP A 122 7.36 -9.39 1.19
N PRO A 123 7.40 -9.83 -0.07
CA PRO A 123 6.21 -10.04 -0.89
C PRO A 123 5.30 -11.17 -0.47
N ASP A 124 5.83 -12.12 0.29
CA ASP A 124 5.12 -13.31 0.68
C ASP A 124 4.55 -13.16 2.11
N ILE A 125 4.45 -11.93 2.63
CA ILE A 125 3.87 -11.66 3.95
C ILE A 125 2.39 -12.08 4.00
N SER A 126 2.04 -12.95 4.94
CA SER A 126 0.66 -13.38 5.13
C SER A 126 -0.18 -12.28 5.79
N ALA A 127 -1.50 -12.34 5.60
CA ALA A 127 -2.43 -11.43 6.28
C ALA A 127 -2.31 -11.50 7.81
N ASP A 128 -2.11 -12.71 8.36
CA ASP A 128 -1.93 -12.93 9.80
C ASP A 128 -0.64 -12.28 10.32
N GLU A 129 0.46 -12.40 9.59
CA GLU A 129 1.73 -11.79 9.97
C GLU A 129 1.64 -10.25 9.87
N LEU A 130 0.95 -9.74 8.85
CA LEU A 130 0.73 -8.31 8.68
C LEU A 130 -0.15 -7.73 9.81
N LEU A 131 -1.23 -8.42 10.17
CA LEU A 131 -2.06 -8.10 11.33
C LEU A 131 -1.26 -8.13 12.63
N ARG A 132 -0.45 -9.17 12.83
CA ARG A 132 0.40 -9.33 14.01
C ARG A 132 1.40 -8.18 14.15
N ARG A 133 2.03 -7.76 13.06
CA ARG A 133 2.98 -6.62 13.06
C ARG A 133 2.29 -5.31 13.37
N LEU A 134 1.10 -5.08 12.82
CA LEU A 134 0.31 -3.88 13.14
C LEU A 134 -0.11 -3.83 14.61
N LEU A 135 -0.59 -4.94 15.17
CA LEU A 135 -0.93 -5.03 16.59
C LEU A 135 0.30 -4.96 17.51
N ALA A 136 1.48 -5.38 17.03
CA ALA A 136 2.73 -5.19 17.76
C ALA A 136 3.19 -3.72 17.76
N ALA A 137 2.97 -3.00 16.65
CA ALA A 137 3.26 -1.58 16.54
C ALA A 137 2.30 -0.73 17.39
N ASP A 138 1.03 -1.11 17.47
CA ASP A 138 0.03 -0.49 18.35
C ASP A 138 -0.95 -1.55 18.91
N PRO A 139 -0.77 -1.98 20.17
CA PRO A 139 -1.64 -2.97 20.80
C PRO A 139 -3.10 -2.51 20.95
N GLN A 140 -3.36 -1.20 20.94
CA GLN A 140 -4.70 -0.62 21.04
C GLN A 140 -5.33 -0.35 19.68
N LEU A 141 -4.67 -0.71 18.57
CA LEU A 141 -5.16 -0.47 17.21
C LEU A 141 -6.60 -0.96 17.03
N ALA A 142 -6.89 -2.18 17.48
CA ALA A 142 -8.21 -2.78 17.38
C ALA A 142 -9.33 -1.98 18.07
N GLU A 143 -9.03 -1.12 19.03
CA GLU A 143 -10.01 -0.27 19.70
C GLU A 143 -10.24 1.05 18.93
N LYS A 144 -9.25 1.48 18.14
CA LYS A 144 -9.26 2.71 17.35
C LYS A 144 -9.91 2.55 15.98
N ILE A 145 -9.94 1.33 15.45
CA ILE A 145 -10.54 1.04 14.14
C ILE A 145 -12.04 1.28 14.15
N SER A 146 -12.53 1.93 13.10
CA SER A 146 -13.94 2.06 12.77
C SER A 146 -14.15 1.87 11.26
N PRO A 147 -15.39 1.77 10.76
CA PRO A 147 -15.64 1.78 9.31
C PRO A 147 -15.12 3.04 8.60
N GLU A 148 -14.99 4.15 9.33
CA GLU A 148 -14.49 5.42 8.80
C GLU A 148 -12.96 5.47 8.74
N THR A 149 -12.27 4.52 9.37
CA THR A 149 -10.81 4.42 9.30
C THR A 149 -10.38 4.28 7.84
N LYS A 150 -9.40 5.10 7.44
CA LYS A 150 -8.79 5.09 6.11
C LYS A 150 -7.34 4.62 6.19
N PRO A 151 -7.06 3.30 6.08
CA PRO A 151 -5.69 2.82 6.00
C PRO A 151 -4.99 3.36 4.77
N VAL A 152 -3.69 3.56 4.90
CA VAL A 152 -2.82 4.00 3.80
C VAL A 152 -1.77 2.92 3.53
N VAL A 153 -1.73 2.44 2.29
CA VAL A 153 -0.63 1.64 1.75
C VAL A 153 0.25 2.59 0.93
N GLN A 154 1.31 3.09 1.56
CA GLN A 154 2.26 4.00 0.91
C GLN A 154 3.41 3.20 0.30
N VAL A 155 3.72 3.46 -0.96
CA VAL A 155 4.83 2.88 -1.69
C VAL A 155 5.83 3.97 -2.02
N ARG A 156 7.03 3.83 -1.47
CA ARG A 156 8.13 4.77 -1.67
C ARG A 156 9.00 4.27 -2.82
N VAL A 157 8.98 4.97 -3.94
CA VAL A 157 9.73 4.63 -5.14
C VAL A 157 11.01 5.45 -5.18
N ALA A 158 12.15 4.80 -5.37
CA ALA A 158 13.39 5.53 -5.61
C ALA A 158 13.43 6.05 -7.04
N GLY A 159 13.59 7.37 -7.19
CA GLY A 159 13.83 8.01 -8.48
C GLY A 159 15.09 7.47 -9.18
N ARG A 160 15.10 7.52 -10.52
CA ARG A 160 16.33 7.28 -11.29
C ARG A 160 17.24 8.48 -11.06
N ARG A 161 18.29 8.32 -10.26
CA ARG A 161 19.38 9.30 -10.25
C ARG A 161 20.06 9.29 -11.62
N ASP A 162 19.75 10.27 -12.46
CA ASP A 162 20.57 10.60 -13.61
C ASP A 162 21.96 11.00 -13.09
N ARG A 163 22.95 10.14 -13.35
CA ARG A 163 24.35 10.53 -13.19
C ARG A 163 24.66 11.58 -14.25
N ARG A 164 24.70 12.85 -13.85
CA ARG A 164 25.52 13.85 -14.56
C ARG A 164 26.99 13.65 -14.24
#